data_AF-A0A1G6B078-F1
#
_entry.id   AF-A0A1G6B078-F1
#
_cell.length_a   1.000
_cell.length_b   1.000
_cell.length_c   1.000
_cell.angle_alpha   90.00
_cell.angle_beta   90.00
_cell.angle_gamma   90.00
#
_symmetry.space_group_name_H-M   'P 1'
#
loop_
_entity.id
_entity.type
_entity.pdbx_description
1 polymer ?
#
loop_
_entity_poly.entity_id
_entity_poly.type
_entity_poly.pdbx_seq_one_letter_code
_entity_poly.pdbx_strand_id
1 'polypeptide(L)'
;MVLPDQATLNTLMYFSVLAYSSDVPVSITPSVKAPTGQEANWSTWTALNGTDLDTPVIPTHIFFGKNNFYKFANAQAIVAVNDTDDALILAFKGTDIKSLADWLEDIFYINTYYYQFTPLLKSIEYYLSQNPNIKNVYVTGDSLGAGAAEQYMYNHPDTASVSFEAITFGSPGFVLKGDAPHDERVTNVMHAGDPVPWLGHVVRGYKSIGTDMPMTLFDFDDGSPPPTNFNEHFKGLYQLNLFYLTNSALYRLADSDDEIVLGVGPAGDPPPGTSLPAISYDDVIDKSGLDTSFFLLGLAGDDDLTGGTGPDLLDAGAGKDVLQGNAGDDALAGGKGRDLLHGGPDNDTFVFIARDGVDTIDEQERGGLDVLEIHSSALRNIDPDDISYWLSGGKHDLAIGLVGGDQGTITIKQMDVALSQVETLRLFDADGNQVGPDVDLVQKFHDAGSGLDDVILLNKGHQEVFAGGGHDIMEGGVGNDRLHGGRGRDTIDGGKGNDKLWGGNGHDVMGGGNGDDTLRGGSGQDTINGGKGNDKLSGGKAGDNFVFDQAPGGRHADKIKDFADGADLIVLDASSFDGLTAGEMTPQQFKLHIAYDSNGWLSFDSQKFAKLQSGGIDMDHTDFLVI
;
A
#
# COMPACT_ATOMS: atom_id res chain seq x y z
N MET A 1 -5.99 8.64 20.88
CA MET A 1 -4.77 8.00 21.46
C MET A 1 -4.28 6.98 20.46
N VAL A 2 -2.97 6.89 20.23
CA VAL A 2 -2.41 5.88 19.30
C VAL A 2 -2.64 4.50 19.89
N LEU A 3 -3.10 3.55 19.06
CA LEU A 3 -3.25 2.15 19.49
C LEU A 3 -1.89 1.57 19.92
N PRO A 4 -1.87 0.59 20.86
CA PRO A 4 -0.65 -0.13 21.22
C PRO A 4 0.01 -0.74 19.98
N ASP A 5 1.33 -0.93 19.98
CA ASP A 5 1.97 -1.56 18.82
C ASP A 5 1.45 -2.99 18.60
N GLN A 6 1.38 -3.39 17.32
CA GLN A 6 0.85 -4.68 16.89
C GLN A 6 1.51 -5.87 17.61
N ALA A 7 2.82 -5.80 17.89
CA ALA A 7 3.55 -6.92 18.48
C ALA A 7 3.22 -7.07 19.98
N THR A 8 3.16 -5.96 20.72
CA THR A 8 2.76 -5.95 22.14
C THR A 8 1.31 -6.43 22.29
N LEU A 9 0.40 -5.89 21.49
CA LEU A 9 -1.03 -6.21 21.55
C LEU A 9 -1.30 -7.70 21.28
N ASN A 10 -0.72 -8.26 20.22
CA ASN A 10 -0.83 -9.68 19.90
C ASN A 10 -0.17 -10.59 20.93
N THR A 11 0.99 -10.18 21.48
CA THR A 11 1.68 -10.93 22.53
C THR A 11 0.80 -11.03 23.78
N LEU A 12 0.23 -9.92 24.26
CA LEU A 12 -0.59 -9.92 25.48
C LEU A 12 -1.90 -10.68 25.30
N MET A 13 -2.54 -10.59 24.12
CA MET A 13 -3.69 -11.45 23.79
C MET A 13 -3.32 -12.94 23.79
N TYR A 14 -2.18 -13.32 23.23
CA TYR A 14 -1.74 -14.71 23.26
C TYR A 14 -1.57 -15.22 24.71
N PHE A 15 -0.96 -14.42 25.58
CA PHE A 15 -0.76 -14.77 26.99
C PHE A 15 -2.07 -14.83 27.79
N SER A 16 -3.05 -13.96 27.52
CA SER A 16 -4.37 -14.02 28.16
C SER A 16 -5.10 -15.33 27.83
N VAL A 17 -5.02 -15.80 26.58
CA VAL A 17 -5.58 -17.10 26.16
C VAL A 17 -4.76 -18.27 26.70
N LEU A 18 -3.43 -18.17 26.71
CA LEU A 18 -2.55 -19.23 27.22
C LEU A 18 -2.82 -19.54 28.70
N ALA A 19 -3.30 -18.57 29.48
CA ALA A 19 -3.71 -18.75 30.88
C ALA A 19 -4.79 -19.82 31.09
N TYR A 20 -5.51 -20.22 30.03
CA TYR A 20 -6.49 -21.31 30.05
C TYR A 20 -5.90 -22.70 29.78
N SER A 21 -4.67 -22.78 29.29
CA SER A 21 -4.06 -24.05 28.90
C SER A 21 -3.91 -24.99 30.09
N SER A 22 -4.07 -26.29 29.84
CA SER A 22 -3.75 -27.33 30.83
C SER A 22 -2.25 -27.54 31.02
N ASP A 23 -1.44 -27.07 30.07
CA ASP A 23 0.02 -27.15 30.08
C ASP A 23 0.64 -25.93 29.39
N VAL A 24 1.73 -25.42 29.94
CA VAL A 24 2.41 -24.21 29.45
C VAL A 24 3.86 -24.56 29.24
N PRO A 25 4.38 -24.47 27.99
CA PRO A 25 5.76 -24.84 27.71
C PRO A 25 6.73 -23.84 28.35
N VAL A 26 7.95 -24.32 28.68
CA VAL A 26 9.02 -23.48 29.23
C VAL A 26 9.38 -22.34 28.28
N SER A 27 9.48 -22.65 26.98
CA SER A 27 9.75 -21.68 25.93
C SER A 27 8.47 -21.41 25.16
N ILE A 28 8.07 -20.14 25.14
CA ILE A 28 6.86 -19.64 24.50
C ILE A 28 7.30 -18.68 23.41
N THR A 29 7.15 -19.10 22.16
CA THR A 29 7.13 -18.16 21.04
C THR A 29 5.64 -17.93 20.77
N PRO A 30 5.09 -16.76 21.17
CA PRO A 30 3.70 -16.51 20.88
C PRO A 30 3.53 -16.63 19.36
N SER A 31 2.46 -17.28 18.95
CA SER A 31 2.10 -17.41 17.53
C SER A 31 0.60 -17.35 17.48
N VAL A 32 0.06 -16.25 16.95
CA VAL A 32 -1.32 -16.29 16.49
C VAL A 32 -1.26 -17.00 15.15
N LYS A 33 -1.76 -18.24 15.10
CA LYS A 33 -1.89 -18.95 13.83
C LYS A 33 -2.86 -18.16 12.95
N ALA A 34 -2.33 -17.50 11.93
CA ALA A 34 -3.13 -17.02 10.83
C ALA A 34 -3.98 -18.19 10.29
N PRO A 35 -5.25 -18.00 9.92
CA PRO A 35 -6.03 -18.97 9.14
C PRO A 35 -5.30 -19.40 7.84
N THR A 36 -4.30 -18.62 7.40
CA THR A 36 -3.48 -18.80 6.20
C THR A 36 -2.07 -19.34 6.45
N GLY A 37 -1.65 -19.58 7.71
CA GLY A 37 -0.40 -20.27 8.03
C GLY A 37 0.91 -19.45 7.89
N GLN A 38 0.86 -18.12 7.88
CA GLN A 38 2.07 -17.31 8.07
C GLN A 38 2.43 -17.16 9.55
N GLU A 39 3.68 -17.43 9.90
CA GLU A 39 4.25 -17.24 11.24
C GLU A 39 4.90 -15.86 11.31
N ALA A 40 4.44 -15.02 12.25
CA ALA A 40 5.12 -13.79 12.59
C ALA A 40 6.31 -14.09 13.53
N ASN A 41 7.46 -13.44 13.31
CA ASN A 41 8.66 -13.59 14.13
C ASN A 41 8.48 -12.83 15.46
N TRP A 42 7.95 -13.47 16.48
CA TRP A 42 7.81 -12.87 17.80
C TRP A 42 8.96 -13.27 18.73
N SER A 43 9.29 -12.38 19.68
CA SER A 43 10.34 -12.63 20.65
C SER A 43 9.96 -13.83 21.54
N THR A 44 10.96 -14.63 21.91
CA THR A 44 10.72 -15.86 22.68
C THR A 44 10.72 -15.55 24.17
N TRP A 45 9.65 -15.94 24.84
CA TRP A 45 9.43 -15.78 26.27
C TRP A 45 9.73 -17.07 27.03
N THR A 46 10.20 -16.93 28.26
CA THR A 46 10.45 -18.06 29.18
C THR A 46 9.41 -18.05 30.29
N ALA A 47 8.60 -19.11 30.38
CA ALA A 47 7.61 -19.26 31.44
C ALA A 47 8.28 -19.57 32.79
N LEU A 48 7.96 -18.80 33.82
CA LEU A 48 8.45 -19.03 35.17
C LEU A 48 7.61 -20.10 35.88
N ASN A 49 8.25 -20.91 36.72
CA ASN A 49 7.61 -21.92 37.55
C ASN A 49 7.73 -21.57 39.04
N GLY A 50 7.19 -22.44 39.90
CA GLY A 50 7.20 -22.21 41.34
C GLY A 50 8.59 -22.13 41.98
N THR A 51 9.59 -22.80 41.42
CA THR A 51 10.99 -22.72 41.89
C THR A 51 11.62 -21.38 41.52
N ASP A 52 11.34 -20.86 40.32
CA ASP A 52 11.88 -19.58 39.87
C ASP A 52 11.36 -18.41 40.74
N LEU A 53 10.12 -18.51 41.20
CA LEU A 53 9.44 -17.50 42.03
C LEU A 53 9.50 -17.77 43.54
N ASP A 54 10.28 -18.76 44.00
CA ASP A 54 10.38 -19.16 45.42
C ASP A 54 9.00 -19.41 46.07
N THR A 55 8.07 -20.03 45.31
CA THR A 55 6.72 -20.40 45.79
C THR A 55 6.65 -21.91 46.11
N PRO A 56 5.80 -22.35 47.07
CA PRO A 56 5.70 -23.76 47.42
C PRO A 56 5.14 -24.64 46.28
N VAL A 57 6.08 -25.33 45.63
CA VAL A 57 6.03 -26.51 44.75
C VAL A 57 4.71 -26.77 44.02
N ILE A 58 4.68 -26.34 42.76
CA ILE A 58 4.05 -27.10 41.68
C ILE A 58 5.06 -27.07 40.51
N PRO A 59 5.47 -28.21 39.91
CA PRO A 59 6.31 -28.24 38.71
C PRO A 59 5.58 -27.73 37.44
N THR A 60 4.53 -26.93 37.61
CA THR A 60 3.72 -26.37 36.55
C THR A 60 4.01 -24.88 36.43
N HIS A 61 4.00 -24.35 35.21
CA HIS A 61 4.08 -22.92 34.92
C HIS A 61 2.75 -22.17 35.11
N ILE A 62 1.79 -22.82 35.77
CA ILE A 62 0.45 -22.30 36.08
C ILE A 62 0.36 -22.10 37.59
N PHE A 63 0.03 -20.87 38.00
CA PHE A 63 -0.11 -20.49 39.40
C PHE A 63 -1.58 -20.41 39.79
N PHE A 64 -1.98 -21.18 40.79
CA PHE A 64 -3.36 -21.20 41.27
C PHE A 64 -3.56 -20.20 42.41
N GLY A 65 -4.72 -19.54 42.44
CA GLY A 65 -5.18 -18.75 43.56
C GLY A 65 -5.32 -19.62 44.82
N LYS A 66 -4.76 -19.18 45.96
CA LYS A 66 -4.64 -20.00 47.19
C LYS A 66 -5.25 -19.34 48.43
N ASN A 67 -6.04 -18.28 48.26
CA ASN A 67 -6.61 -17.57 49.40
C ASN A 67 -7.89 -18.27 49.90
N ASN A 68 -7.76 -19.00 51.02
CA ASN A 68 -8.84 -19.77 51.66
C ASN A 68 -10.09 -18.96 52.06
N PHE A 69 -10.02 -17.62 52.04
CA PHE A 69 -11.16 -16.75 52.32
C PHE A 69 -12.13 -16.62 51.13
N TYR A 70 -11.69 -16.95 49.90
CA TYR A 70 -12.44 -16.71 48.67
C TYR A 70 -12.65 -18.00 47.87
N LYS A 71 -13.74 -18.05 47.11
CA LYS A 71 -14.40 -19.31 46.69
C LYS A 71 -14.00 -19.82 45.30
N PHE A 72 -13.09 -19.18 44.58
CA PHE A 72 -12.78 -19.59 43.21
C PHE A 72 -11.75 -20.71 43.19
N ALA A 73 -12.22 -21.94 43.03
CA ALA A 73 -11.37 -23.13 42.97
C ALA A 73 -10.42 -23.17 41.75
N ASN A 74 -10.59 -22.26 40.77
CA ASN A 74 -9.94 -22.32 39.47
C ASN A 74 -9.24 -21.01 39.03
N ALA A 75 -8.98 -20.07 39.96
CA ALA A 75 -8.24 -18.86 39.62
C ALA A 75 -6.80 -19.22 39.21
N GLN A 76 -6.36 -18.78 38.03
CA GLN A 76 -5.06 -19.11 37.46
C GLN A 76 -4.33 -17.86 36.96
N ALA A 77 -3.01 -17.90 37.01
CA ALA A 77 -2.13 -16.91 36.40
C ALA A 77 -0.89 -17.57 35.80
N ILE A 78 -0.30 -16.91 34.81
CA ILE A 78 0.98 -17.26 34.19
C ILE A 78 1.94 -16.09 34.38
N VAL A 79 3.22 -16.41 34.60
CA VAL A 79 4.30 -15.42 34.61
C VAL A 79 5.36 -15.85 33.60
N ALA A 80 5.80 -14.94 32.75
CA ALA A 80 6.86 -15.19 31.79
C ALA A 80 7.81 -14.00 31.69
N VAL A 81 9.06 -14.26 31.31
CA VAL A 81 10.10 -13.22 31.14
C VAL A 81 10.69 -13.28 29.75
N ASN A 82 11.14 -12.14 29.27
CA ASN A 82 11.92 -12.02 28.06
C ASN A 82 13.22 -11.29 28.38
N ASP A 83 14.32 -12.05 28.39
CA ASP A 83 15.64 -11.53 28.72
C ASP A 83 16.22 -10.62 27.63
N THR A 84 15.67 -10.67 26.41
CA THR A 84 16.10 -9.81 25.29
C THR A 84 15.42 -8.45 25.35
N ASP A 85 14.15 -8.45 25.78
CA ASP A 85 13.31 -7.25 25.84
C ASP A 85 13.25 -6.62 27.25
N ASP A 86 14.06 -7.13 28.19
CA ASP A 86 14.09 -6.70 29.60
C ASP A 86 12.67 -6.62 30.21
N ALA A 87 11.83 -7.61 29.91
CA ALA A 87 10.40 -7.56 30.17
C ALA A 87 9.87 -8.78 30.95
N LEU A 88 8.79 -8.55 31.71
CA LEU A 88 8.00 -9.60 32.39
C LEU A 88 6.53 -9.44 32.02
N ILE A 89 5.85 -10.57 31.75
CA ILE A 89 4.40 -10.64 31.57
C ILE A 89 3.76 -11.36 32.76
N LEU A 90 2.69 -10.77 33.29
CA LEU A 90 1.76 -11.38 34.23
C LEU A 90 0.38 -11.47 33.58
N ALA A 91 -0.09 -12.69 33.31
CA ALA A 91 -1.39 -12.94 32.70
C ALA A 91 -2.34 -13.61 33.69
N PHE A 92 -3.47 -12.97 33.98
CA PHE A 92 -4.54 -13.55 34.80
C PHE A 92 -5.58 -14.21 33.91
N LYS A 93 -5.92 -15.45 34.23
CA LYS A 93 -7.02 -16.16 33.57
C LYS A 93 -8.35 -15.52 33.97
N GLY A 94 -9.25 -15.28 33.02
CA GLY A 94 -10.65 -14.98 33.28
C GLY A 94 -11.49 -16.18 33.73
N THR A 95 -12.81 -15.98 33.78
CA THR A 95 -13.79 -17.05 34.00
C THR A 95 -14.60 -17.30 32.73
N ASP A 96 -15.04 -18.54 32.53
CA ASP A 96 -15.93 -18.87 31.40
C ASP A 96 -17.36 -18.41 31.75
N ILE A 97 -17.66 -17.13 31.54
CA ILE A 97 -19.02 -16.59 31.74
C ILE A 97 -19.92 -17.05 30.60
N LYS A 98 -20.93 -17.87 30.93
CA LYS A 98 -21.86 -18.44 29.95
C LYS A 98 -23.29 -17.93 30.08
N SER A 99 -23.57 -17.19 31.16
CA SER A 99 -24.90 -16.69 31.46
C SER A 99 -24.85 -15.49 32.42
N LEU A 100 -25.95 -14.74 32.49
CA LEU A 100 -26.12 -13.67 33.48
C LEU A 100 -26.03 -14.19 34.92
N ALA A 101 -26.42 -15.44 35.19
CA ALA A 101 -26.34 -16.02 36.52
C ALA A 101 -24.88 -16.29 36.91
N ASP A 102 -24.09 -16.88 36.00
CA ASP A 102 -22.65 -17.09 36.19
C ASP A 102 -21.94 -15.74 36.38
N TRP A 103 -22.28 -14.76 35.54
CA TRP A 103 -21.74 -13.40 35.64
C TRP A 103 -22.07 -12.72 36.97
N LEU A 104 -23.32 -12.82 37.44
CA LEU A 104 -23.73 -12.22 38.71
C LEU A 104 -22.95 -12.82 39.88
N GLU A 105 -22.74 -14.14 39.89
CA GLU A 105 -21.89 -14.78 40.90
C GLU A 105 -20.45 -14.25 40.81
N ASP A 106 -19.89 -14.17 39.61
CA ASP A 106 -18.51 -13.74 39.35
C ASP A 106 -18.26 -12.27 39.74
N ILE A 107 -19.15 -11.33 39.39
CA ILE A 107 -18.95 -9.91 39.70
C ILE A 107 -19.07 -9.60 41.19
N PHE A 108 -19.88 -10.33 41.96
CA PHE A 108 -19.93 -10.15 43.42
C PHE A 108 -18.57 -10.40 44.07
N TYR A 109 -17.71 -11.19 43.43
CA TYR A 109 -16.40 -11.60 43.92
C TYR A 109 -15.23 -11.01 43.13
N ILE A 110 -15.46 -10.11 42.16
CA ILE A 110 -14.39 -9.47 41.36
C ILE A 110 -13.30 -8.84 42.24
N ASN A 111 -13.73 -8.17 43.32
CA ASN A 111 -12.84 -7.53 44.29
C ASN A 111 -11.99 -8.49 45.08
N THR A 112 -12.32 -9.77 45.00
CA THR A 112 -11.64 -10.82 45.72
C THR A 112 -10.80 -11.69 44.80
N TYR A 113 -11.06 -11.63 43.49
CA TYR A 113 -10.37 -12.44 42.48
C TYR A 113 -8.86 -12.20 42.51
N TYR A 114 -8.45 -10.93 42.44
CA TYR A 114 -7.05 -10.49 42.57
C TYR A 114 -6.38 -10.99 43.86
N TYR A 115 -7.05 -10.87 45.02
CA TYR A 115 -6.47 -11.25 46.31
C TYR A 115 -6.26 -12.77 46.49
N GLN A 116 -6.69 -13.58 45.54
CA GLN A 116 -6.34 -15.00 45.51
C GLN A 116 -4.87 -15.22 45.14
N PHE A 117 -4.27 -14.27 44.42
CA PHE A 117 -2.89 -14.31 43.96
C PHE A 117 -1.92 -13.61 44.91
N THR A 118 -2.35 -13.09 46.07
CA THR A 118 -1.45 -12.34 46.98
C THR A 118 -0.11 -13.04 47.28
N PRO A 119 -0.04 -14.38 47.50
CA PRO A 119 1.25 -15.05 47.65
C PRO A 119 2.14 -14.98 46.39
N LEU A 120 1.55 -15.16 45.21
CA LEU A 120 2.24 -15.06 43.92
C LEU A 120 2.76 -13.64 43.67
N LEU A 121 1.94 -12.63 43.91
CA LEU A 121 2.30 -11.23 43.64
C LEU A 121 3.51 -10.80 44.48
N LYS A 122 3.57 -11.20 45.76
CA LYS A 122 4.74 -10.99 46.62
C LYS A 122 6.00 -11.68 46.10
N SER A 123 5.84 -12.88 45.53
CA SER A 123 6.95 -13.59 44.91
C SER A 123 7.45 -12.91 43.64
N ILE A 124 6.55 -12.30 42.85
CA ILE A 124 6.92 -11.50 41.67
C ILE A 124 7.67 -10.23 42.10
N GLU A 125 7.18 -9.51 43.11
CA GLU A 125 7.89 -8.35 43.68
C GLU A 125 9.31 -8.72 44.14
N TYR A 126 9.45 -9.86 44.83
CA TYR A 126 10.76 -10.37 45.23
C TYR A 126 11.62 -10.72 44.01
N TYR A 127 11.07 -11.40 43.01
CA TYR A 127 11.77 -11.75 41.77
C TYR A 127 12.28 -10.51 41.03
N LEU A 128 11.46 -9.47 40.87
CA LEU A 128 11.87 -8.19 40.25
C LEU A 128 13.00 -7.52 41.04
N SER A 129 12.98 -7.61 42.37
CA SER A 129 14.07 -7.09 43.21
C SER A 129 15.41 -7.82 43.01
N GLN A 130 15.37 -9.10 42.62
CA GLN A 130 16.56 -9.91 42.33
C GLN A 130 17.03 -9.77 40.87
N ASN A 131 16.16 -9.31 39.98
CA ASN A 131 16.41 -9.20 38.53
C ASN A 131 16.24 -7.75 38.05
N PRO A 132 17.16 -6.83 38.43
CA PRO A 132 17.04 -5.40 38.14
C PRO A 132 17.16 -5.03 36.66
N ASN A 133 17.48 -6.00 35.80
CA ASN A 133 17.50 -5.81 34.35
C ASN A 133 16.09 -5.66 33.78
N ILE A 134 15.09 -6.32 34.39
CA ILE A 134 13.70 -6.20 33.95
C ILE A 134 13.23 -4.76 34.20
N LYS A 135 12.87 -4.07 33.12
CA LYS A 135 12.41 -2.67 33.12
C LYS A 135 10.92 -2.55 32.88
N ASN A 136 10.34 -3.45 32.11
CA ASN A 136 8.94 -3.37 31.70
C ASN A 136 8.16 -4.54 32.30
N VAL A 137 7.04 -4.26 32.96
CA VAL A 137 6.10 -5.26 33.44
C VAL A 137 4.77 -5.06 32.75
N TYR A 138 4.44 -6.01 31.89
CA TYR A 138 3.16 -6.05 31.19
C TYR A 138 2.18 -6.92 31.96
N VAL A 139 0.96 -6.43 32.11
CA VAL A 139 -0.10 -7.12 32.84
C VAL A 139 -1.30 -7.30 31.92
N THR A 140 -1.84 -8.51 31.86
CA THR A 140 -2.96 -8.80 30.98
C THR A 140 -3.92 -9.79 31.61
N GLY A 141 -5.08 -9.91 31.00
CA GLY A 141 -6.12 -10.85 31.36
C GLY A 141 -7.37 -10.58 30.55
N ASP A 142 -8.25 -11.57 30.53
CA ASP A 142 -9.58 -11.45 29.95
C ASP A 142 -10.64 -11.51 31.06
N SER A 143 -11.79 -10.87 30.84
CA SER A 143 -12.94 -11.01 31.73
C SER A 143 -12.62 -10.66 33.21
N LEU A 144 -12.92 -11.53 34.19
CA LEU A 144 -12.49 -11.32 35.58
C LEU A 144 -10.96 -11.22 35.76
N GLY A 145 -10.18 -11.86 34.89
CA GLY A 145 -8.73 -11.75 34.86
C GLY A 145 -8.27 -10.34 34.48
N ALA A 146 -8.96 -9.71 33.53
CA ALA A 146 -8.77 -8.30 33.20
C ALA A 146 -9.04 -7.40 34.42
N GLY A 147 -10.10 -7.65 35.18
CA GLY A 147 -10.37 -6.93 36.43
C GLY A 147 -9.27 -7.10 37.49
N ALA A 148 -8.60 -8.27 37.54
CA ALA A 148 -7.42 -8.46 38.39
C ALA A 148 -6.17 -7.76 37.86
N ALA A 149 -5.99 -7.65 36.55
CA ALA A 149 -4.92 -6.87 35.94
C ALA A 149 -5.08 -5.38 36.28
N GLU A 150 -6.28 -4.82 36.15
CA GLU A 150 -6.58 -3.44 36.56
C GLU A 150 -6.33 -3.21 38.05
N GLN A 151 -6.75 -4.16 38.90
CA GLN A 151 -6.45 -4.09 40.33
C GLN A 151 -4.95 -4.14 40.60
N TYR A 152 -4.19 -4.94 39.84
CA TYR A 152 -2.75 -5.00 39.95
C TYR A 152 -2.13 -3.64 39.62
N MET A 153 -2.52 -3.02 38.50
CA MET A 153 -2.04 -1.71 38.08
C MET A 153 -2.28 -0.64 39.13
N TYR A 154 -3.50 -0.59 39.68
CA TYR A 154 -3.86 0.34 40.75
C TYR A 154 -2.96 0.19 41.99
N ASN A 155 -2.56 -1.04 42.33
CA ASN A 155 -1.73 -1.32 43.50
C ASN A 155 -0.21 -1.15 43.23
N HIS A 156 0.20 -1.04 41.97
CA HIS A 156 1.60 -1.00 41.55
C HIS A 156 1.87 0.22 40.66
N PRO A 157 2.11 1.40 41.25
CA PRO A 157 2.54 2.57 40.50
C PRO A 157 3.96 2.38 39.96
N ASP A 158 4.29 3.11 38.90
CA ASP A 158 5.63 3.11 38.33
C ASP A 158 6.68 3.51 39.37
N THR A 159 7.86 2.90 39.22
CA THR A 159 9.02 3.22 40.04
C THR A 159 10.12 3.79 39.15
N ALA A 160 11.18 4.36 39.76
CA ALA A 160 12.34 4.83 39.00
C ALA A 160 13.10 3.72 38.23
N SER A 161 12.72 2.45 38.40
CA SER A 161 13.45 1.29 37.84
C SER A 161 12.57 0.32 37.05
N VAL A 162 11.26 0.40 37.19
CA VAL A 162 10.28 -0.49 36.54
C VAL A 162 9.05 0.32 36.15
N SER A 163 8.67 0.25 34.89
CA SER A 163 7.39 0.71 34.33
C SER A 163 6.39 -0.44 34.28
N PHE A 164 5.12 -0.10 34.51
CA PHE A 164 4.02 -1.05 34.38
C PHE A 164 3.06 -0.58 33.29
N GLU A 165 2.57 -1.53 32.50
CA GLU A 165 1.58 -1.31 31.46
C GLU A 165 0.58 -2.47 31.46
N ALA A 166 -0.69 -2.19 31.20
CA ALA A 166 -1.69 -3.25 31.10
C ALA A 166 -2.55 -3.11 29.85
N ILE A 167 -2.69 -4.24 29.14
CA ILE A 167 -3.71 -4.40 28.09
C ILE A 167 -4.66 -5.50 28.54
N THR A 168 -5.92 -5.15 28.69
CA THR A 168 -6.98 -6.03 29.20
C THR A 168 -8.07 -6.28 28.17
N PHE A 169 -8.76 -7.41 28.28
CA PHE A 169 -9.76 -7.82 27.29
C PHE A 169 -11.12 -8.08 27.95
N GLY A 170 -12.17 -7.41 27.48
CA GLY A 170 -13.53 -7.59 27.99
C GLY A 170 -13.66 -7.35 29.49
N SER A 171 -12.91 -6.39 30.03
CA SER A 171 -12.92 -6.13 31.46
C SER A 171 -14.29 -5.66 31.93
N PRO A 172 -14.87 -6.24 33.00
CA PRO A 172 -16.01 -5.64 33.70
C PRO A 172 -15.62 -4.36 34.47
N GLY A 173 -14.33 -3.99 34.51
CA GLY A 173 -13.75 -2.88 35.26
C GLY A 173 -13.41 -3.23 36.71
N PHE A 174 -12.54 -2.47 37.34
CA PHE A 174 -12.12 -2.68 38.73
C PHE A 174 -13.03 -1.99 39.77
N VAL A 175 -13.57 -2.72 40.76
CA VAL A 175 -14.42 -2.15 41.82
C VAL A 175 -13.58 -1.90 43.09
N LEU A 176 -13.38 -0.66 43.53
CA LEU A 176 -13.51 -0.23 44.93
C LEU A 176 -13.22 1.28 45.14
N LYS A 177 -14.20 1.94 45.77
CA LYS A 177 -14.22 3.25 46.45
C LYS A 177 -13.84 4.52 45.65
N GLY A 178 -14.84 5.04 44.94
CA GLY A 178 -15.13 6.47 44.79
C GLY A 178 -14.24 7.20 43.81
N ASP A 179 -14.82 7.65 42.70
CA ASP A 179 -14.31 8.67 41.77
C ASP A 179 -12.81 8.63 41.44
N ALA A 180 -12.13 7.49 41.58
CA ALA A 180 -10.73 7.37 41.23
C ALA A 180 -10.64 7.39 39.70
N PRO A 181 -9.85 8.31 39.12
CA PRO A 181 -9.71 8.40 37.67
C PRO A 181 -9.15 7.09 37.10
N HIS A 182 -9.52 6.81 35.86
CA HIS A 182 -8.97 5.71 35.07
C HIS A 182 -7.43 5.76 35.09
N ASP A 183 -6.77 4.63 35.28
CA ASP A 183 -5.31 4.56 35.24
C ASP A 183 -4.89 4.61 33.77
N GLU A 184 -4.24 5.70 33.35
CA GLU A 184 -3.81 5.93 31.96
C GLU A 184 -2.86 4.85 31.42
N ARG A 185 -2.30 4.00 32.30
CA ARG A 185 -1.44 2.85 31.95
C ARG A 185 -2.24 1.58 31.61
N VAL A 186 -3.57 1.63 31.73
CA VAL A 186 -4.47 0.53 31.41
C VAL A 186 -5.18 0.84 30.10
N THR A 187 -5.10 -0.09 29.17
CA THR A 187 -5.84 -0.09 27.91
C THR A 187 -6.80 -1.27 27.90
N ASN A 188 -8.10 -1.02 27.93
CA ASN A 188 -9.12 -2.08 27.91
C ASN A 188 -9.71 -2.23 26.51
N VAL A 189 -9.47 -3.37 25.89
CA VAL A 189 -10.02 -3.78 24.60
C VAL A 189 -11.34 -4.50 24.84
N MET A 190 -12.44 -4.05 24.21
CA MET A 190 -13.77 -4.66 24.37
C MET A 190 -14.48 -4.79 23.02
N HIS A 191 -15.55 -5.61 22.95
CA HIS A 191 -16.51 -5.58 21.85
C HIS A 191 -17.78 -4.85 22.29
N ALA A 192 -18.38 -4.03 21.42
CA ALA A 192 -19.55 -3.22 21.79
C ALA A 192 -20.73 -4.03 22.31
N GLY A 193 -21.04 -5.17 21.70
CA GLY A 193 -22.12 -6.06 22.12
C GLY A 193 -21.73 -7.04 23.22
N ASP A 194 -20.50 -7.01 23.74
CA ASP A 194 -20.10 -7.77 24.93
C ASP A 194 -20.74 -7.17 26.18
N PRO A 195 -21.66 -7.87 26.86
CA PRO A 195 -22.38 -7.30 28.00
C PRO A 195 -21.53 -7.18 29.28
N VAL A 196 -20.36 -7.82 29.37
CA VAL A 196 -19.58 -7.91 30.62
C VAL A 196 -19.02 -6.55 31.06
N PRO A 197 -18.38 -5.74 30.19
CA PRO A 197 -18.02 -4.35 30.51
C PRO A 197 -19.21 -3.51 31.00
N TRP A 198 -20.34 -3.56 30.29
CA TRP A 198 -21.54 -2.77 30.58
C TRP A 198 -22.17 -3.08 31.93
N LEU A 199 -22.38 -4.36 32.21
CA LEU A 199 -23.01 -4.79 33.45
C LEU A 199 -22.13 -4.42 34.66
N GLY A 200 -20.81 -4.40 34.48
CA GLY A 200 -19.86 -3.87 35.44
C GLY A 200 -20.15 -2.42 35.82
N HIS A 201 -20.41 -1.57 34.83
CA HIS A 201 -20.68 -0.14 35.02
C HIS A 201 -22.08 0.13 35.61
N VAL A 202 -23.11 -0.61 35.20
CA VAL A 202 -24.49 -0.45 35.69
C VAL A 202 -24.61 -0.72 37.19
N VAL A 203 -23.91 -1.73 37.71
CA VAL A 203 -23.89 -2.05 39.15
C VAL A 203 -23.24 -0.91 39.97
N ARG A 204 -22.43 -0.04 39.36
CA ARG A 204 -21.66 1.02 40.02
C ARG A 204 -22.37 2.38 40.06
N GLY A 205 -23.45 2.58 39.31
CA GLY A 205 -24.26 3.81 39.37
C GLY A 205 -23.61 5.06 38.76
N TYR A 206 -22.67 4.91 37.82
CA TYR A 206 -22.10 6.04 37.08
C TYR A 206 -23.18 6.73 36.24
N LYS A 207 -23.34 8.05 36.45
CA LYS A 207 -24.05 8.97 35.55
C LYS A 207 -22.98 9.78 34.83
N SER A 208 -23.07 9.87 33.51
CA SER A 208 -22.14 10.50 32.55
C SER A 208 -20.84 9.74 32.30
N ILE A 209 -20.79 9.01 31.19
CA ILE A 209 -19.56 8.62 30.51
C ILE A 209 -19.36 9.70 29.44
N GLY A 210 -18.35 10.54 29.62
CA GLY A 210 -17.94 11.55 28.66
C GLY A 210 -16.44 11.44 28.43
N THR A 211 -16.08 11.24 27.17
CA THR A 211 -14.87 11.64 26.43
C THR A 211 -13.47 11.18 26.84
N ASP A 212 -13.20 10.65 28.04
CA ASP A 212 -11.80 10.50 28.49
C ASP A 212 -11.35 9.05 28.78
N MET A 213 -11.87 8.03 28.08
CA MET A 213 -11.20 6.72 28.01
C MET A 213 -10.71 6.48 26.59
N PRO A 214 -9.38 6.46 26.35
CA PRO A 214 -8.87 6.10 25.05
C PRO A 214 -8.98 4.58 24.82
N MET A 215 -9.87 4.25 23.88
CA MET A 215 -10.05 3.10 22.96
C MET A 215 -11.55 2.79 22.90
N THR A 216 -12.19 3.33 21.87
CA THR A 216 -13.63 3.55 21.68
C THR A 216 -14.46 2.28 21.62
N LEU A 217 -15.65 2.36 22.21
CA LEU A 217 -16.66 1.32 22.17
C LEU A 217 -18.09 1.90 22.24
N PHE A 218 -18.36 2.85 21.34
CA PHE A 218 -19.55 3.68 21.23
C PHE A 218 -19.86 4.65 22.38
N ASP A 219 -20.27 5.85 21.96
CA ASP A 219 -21.20 6.73 22.66
C ASP A 219 -22.63 6.20 22.45
N PHE A 220 -23.31 5.81 23.54
CA PHE A 220 -24.73 5.48 23.52
C PHE A 220 -25.50 6.41 24.46
N ASP A 221 -25.70 7.65 24.05
CA ASP A 221 -26.84 8.45 24.49
C ASP A 221 -28.11 8.18 23.65
N ASP A 222 -28.28 6.96 23.12
CA ASP A 222 -29.48 6.56 22.34
C ASP A 222 -30.59 5.89 23.18
N GLY A 223 -30.29 5.50 24.42
CA GLY A 223 -31.24 4.91 25.36
C GLY A 223 -31.59 3.44 25.12
N SER A 224 -30.80 2.68 24.36
CA SER A 224 -30.98 1.24 24.15
C SER A 224 -30.57 0.40 25.40
N PRO A 225 -31.25 -0.73 25.69
CA PRO A 225 -30.94 -1.58 26.85
C PRO A 225 -29.66 -2.42 26.63
N PRO A 226 -28.94 -2.80 27.70
CA PRO A 226 -27.69 -3.55 27.58
C PRO A 226 -27.90 -4.91 26.89
N PRO A 227 -26.90 -5.39 26.12
CA PRO A 227 -26.96 -6.68 25.44
C PRO A 227 -27.21 -7.81 26.45
N THR A 228 -27.91 -8.87 26.02
CA THR A 228 -28.15 -10.07 26.85
C THR A 228 -27.47 -11.32 26.32
N ASN A 229 -26.74 -11.19 25.20
CA ASN A 229 -26.00 -12.25 24.54
C ASN A 229 -24.54 -12.23 25.00
N PHE A 230 -24.03 -13.34 25.54
CA PHE A 230 -22.63 -13.47 25.98
C PHE A 230 -21.70 -14.01 24.88
N ASN A 231 -22.20 -14.26 23.66
CA ASN A 231 -21.39 -14.80 22.57
C ASN A 231 -20.24 -13.86 22.18
N GLU A 232 -20.43 -12.54 22.29
CA GLU A 232 -19.38 -11.55 22.02
C GLU A 232 -18.31 -11.47 23.11
N HIS A 233 -18.57 -12.03 24.30
CA HIS A 233 -17.60 -12.16 25.39
C HIS A 233 -16.63 -13.34 25.17
N PHE A 234 -16.79 -14.11 24.09
CA PHE A 234 -15.97 -15.30 23.86
C PHE A 234 -14.52 -14.92 23.50
N LYS A 235 -13.56 -15.34 24.33
CA LYS A 235 -12.12 -15.07 24.14
C LYS A 235 -11.56 -15.40 22.74
N GLY A 236 -12.07 -16.47 22.11
CA GLY A 236 -11.63 -16.84 20.76
C GLY A 236 -12.04 -15.81 19.70
N LEU A 237 -13.15 -15.10 19.93
CA LEU A 237 -13.61 -14.02 19.07
C LEU A 237 -12.71 -12.78 19.23
N TYR A 238 -12.38 -12.41 20.47
CA TYR A 238 -11.42 -11.34 20.77
C TYR A 238 -10.07 -11.58 20.08
N GLN A 239 -9.53 -12.79 20.21
CA GLN A 239 -8.25 -13.14 19.58
C GLN A 239 -8.31 -13.06 18.05
N LEU A 240 -9.43 -13.48 17.46
CA LEU A 240 -9.62 -13.50 16.01
C LEU A 240 -9.80 -12.08 15.44
N ASN A 241 -10.64 -11.27 16.07
CA ASN A 241 -10.92 -9.90 15.63
C ASN A 241 -9.67 -9.03 15.75
N LEU A 242 -8.93 -9.16 16.85
CA LEU A 242 -7.67 -8.43 17.06
C LEU A 242 -6.58 -8.84 16.07
N PHE A 243 -6.56 -10.11 15.68
CA PHE A 243 -5.66 -10.59 14.64
C PHE A 243 -5.95 -9.87 13.31
N TYR A 244 -7.22 -9.82 12.88
CA TYR A 244 -7.57 -9.13 11.63
C TYR A 244 -7.29 -7.62 11.70
N LEU A 245 -7.68 -6.98 12.80
CA LEU A 245 -7.42 -5.56 13.02
C LEU A 245 -5.93 -5.23 12.93
N THR A 246 -5.09 -5.95 13.68
CA THR A 246 -3.66 -5.64 13.73
C THR A 246 -2.93 -5.99 12.45
N ASN A 247 -3.49 -6.88 11.63
CA ASN A 247 -2.92 -7.27 10.34
C ASN A 247 -3.46 -6.44 9.16
N SER A 248 -4.35 -5.49 9.40
CA SER A 248 -4.80 -4.55 8.39
C SER A 248 -3.64 -3.66 7.90
N ALA A 249 -3.65 -3.31 6.61
CA ALA A 249 -2.74 -2.32 6.03
C ALA A 249 -2.89 -0.94 6.68
N LEU A 250 -4.05 -0.66 7.27
CA LEU A 250 -4.42 0.63 7.81
C LEU A 250 -4.27 0.73 9.33
N TYR A 251 -3.87 -0.36 10.03
CA TYR A 251 -3.73 -0.37 11.49
C TYR A 251 -2.86 0.78 12.03
N ARG A 252 -1.82 1.18 11.30
CA ARG A 252 -0.92 2.29 11.67
C ARG A 252 -1.61 3.66 11.74
N LEU A 253 -2.74 3.82 11.06
CA LEU A 253 -3.54 5.04 11.01
C LEU A 253 -4.68 5.02 12.04
N ALA A 254 -5.01 3.84 12.56
CA ALA A 254 -6.10 3.68 13.50
C ALA A 254 -5.76 4.28 14.86
N ASP A 255 -6.77 4.87 15.48
CA ASP A 255 -6.68 5.47 16.78
C ASP A 255 -7.80 4.99 17.72
N SER A 256 -7.82 5.60 18.90
CA SER A 256 -8.72 5.25 19.98
C SER A 256 -10.14 5.77 19.81
N ASP A 257 -10.42 6.53 18.76
CA ASP A 257 -11.70 7.20 18.50
C ASP A 257 -12.45 6.52 17.34
N ASP A 258 -11.76 5.69 16.54
CA ASP A 258 -12.34 4.91 15.45
C ASP A 258 -13.34 3.85 15.92
N GLU A 259 -14.48 3.74 15.23
CA GLU A 259 -15.40 2.62 15.39
C GLU A 259 -15.03 1.48 14.44
N ILE A 260 -14.47 0.40 14.99
CA ILE A 260 -14.04 -0.76 14.20
C ILE A 260 -15.22 -1.70 13.91
N VAL A 261 -15.43 -1.99 12.62
CA VAL A 261 -16.47 -2.87 12.11
C VAL A 261 -15.83 -3.96 11.26
N LEU A 262 -16.10 -5.21 11.60
CA LEU A 262 -15.62 -6.37 10.87
C LEU A 262 -16.74 -6.96 10.01
N GLY A 263 -16.41 -7.28 8.77
CA GLY A 263 -17.13 -8.17 7.84
C GLY A 263 -17.17 -9.59 8.38
N VAL A 264 -17.88 -9.75 9.49
CA VAL A 264 -18.24 -11.04 10.03
C VAL A 264 -19.74 -11.04 10.14
N GLY A 265 -20.42 -11.48 9.08
CA GLY A 265 -21.80 -11.93 9.20
C GLY A 265 -21.92 -12.87 10.42
N PRO A 266 -23.06 -12.88 11.14
CA PRO A 266 -23.20 -13.61 12.40
C PRO A 266 -22.87 -15.09 12.19
N ALA A 267 -21.65 -15.49 12.54
CA ALA A 267 -21.25 -16.87 12.45
C ALA A 267 -22.12 -17.65 13.46
N GLY A 268 -22.97 -18.53 12.93
CA GLY A 268 -23.43 -19.65 13.73
C GLY A 268 -22.19 -20.35 14.29
N ASP A 269 -22.14 -20.49 15.61
CA ASP A 269 -20.98 -20.96 16.37
C ASP A 269 -20.20 -22.07 15.66
N PRO A 270 -18.88 -21.93 15.40
CA PRO A 270 -18.05 -23.09 15.16
C PRO A 270 -17.99 -23.92 16.45
N PRO A 271 -18.24 -25.26 16.40
CA PRO A 271 -18.17 -26.10 17.58
C PRO A 271 -16.78 -26.04 18.24
N PRO A 272 -16.69 -26.23 19.57
CA PRO A 272 -15.41 -26.25 20.27
C PRO A 272 -14.47 -27.30 19.65
N GLY A 273 -13.33 -26.85 19.11
CA GLY A 273 -12.28 -27.73 18.58
C GLY A 273 -12.20 -27.88 17.06
N THR A 274 -12.97 -27.11 16.28
CA THR A 274 -12.75 -27.04 14.82
C THR A 274 -11.78 -25.92 14.46
N SER A 275 -10.85 -26.18 13.54
CA SER A 275 -10.06 -25.14 12.88
C SER A 275 -11.00 -24.08 12.31
N LEU A 276 -10.80 -22.83 12.69
CA LEU A 276 -11.57 -21.69 12.24
C LEU A 276 -11.58 -21.68 10.70
N PRO A 277 -12.74 -21.81 10.04
CA PRO A 277 -12.78 -21.67 8.59
C PRO A 277 -12.31 -20.26 8.24
N ALA A 278 -11.57 -20.14 7.13
CA ALA A 278 -11.35 -18.85 6.50
C ALA A 278 -12.72 -18.18 6.35
N ILE A 279 -12.91 -17.05 7.01
CA ILE A 279 -14.10 -16.24 6.88
C ILE A 279 -13.99 -15.63 5.50
N SER A 280 -14.68 -16.23 4.53
CA SER A 280 -14.67 -15.87 3.12
C SER A 280 -16.13 -15.61 2.74
N TYR A 281 -16.62 -14.44 3.13
CA TYR A 281 -17.98 -14.00 2.87
C TYR A 281 -17.92 -12.74 2.04
N ASP A 282 -18.80 -12.65 1.04
CA ASP A 282 -19.02 -11.40 0.32
C ASP A 282 -19.90 -10.53 1.24
N ASP A 283 -19.30 -9.53 1.87
CA ASP A 283 -19.95 -8.68 2.86
C ASP A 283 -20.34 -7.31 2.26
N VAL A 284 -21.42 -6.75 2.81
CA VAL A 284 -21.86 -5.39 2.49
C VAL A 284 -21.93 -4.61 3.80
N ILE A 285 -21.01 -3.68 3.98
CA ILE A 285 -20.94 -2.80 5.14
C ILE A 285 -21.21 -1.38 4.67
N ASP A 286 -22.35 -0.82 5.07
CA ASP A 286 -22.77 0.51 4.66
C ASP A 286 -22.98 1.40 5.90
N LYS A 287 -22.08 2.38 6.07
CA LYS A 287 -22.14 3.41 7.11
C LYS A 287 -22.55 4.78 6.58
N SER A 288 -23.08 4.85 5.36
CA SER A 288 -23.46 6.10 4.73
C SER A 288 -24.45 6.91 5.58
N GLY A 289 -24.19 8.22 5.66
CA GLY A 289 -25.03 9.17 6.39
C GLY A 289 -24.79 9.23 7.90
N LEU A 290 -23.75 8.58 8.41
CA LEU A 290 -23.23 8.73 9.77
C LEU A 290 -22.02 9.68 9.77
N ASP A 291 -21.91 10.56 10.76
CA ASP A 291 -20.92 11.66 10.82
C ASP A 291 -19.73 11.35 11.74
N THR A 292 -19.38 10.06 11.86
CA THR A 292 -18.33 9.55 12.75
C THR A 292 -17.30 8.77 11.96
N SER A 293 -16.08 8.70 12.49
CA SER A 293 -14.99 7.88 11.93
C SER A 293 -15.21 6.39 12.15
N PHE A 294 -14.99 5.61 11.11
CA PHE A 294 -15.10 4.16 11.10
C PHE A 294 -13.82 3.50 10.63
N PHE A 295 -13.54 2.30 11.15
CA PHE A 295 -12.56 1.40 10.57
C PHE A 295 -13.27 0.13 10.10
N LEU A 296 -13.49 0.03 8.79
CA LEU A 296 -14.19 -1.08 8.13
C LEU A 296 -13.18 -2.13 7.64
N LEU A 297 -13.41 -3.40 7.99
CA LEU A 297 -12.57 -4.52 7.61
C LEU A 297 -13.40 -5.57 6.85
N GLY A 298 -13.18 -5.76 5.55
CA GLY A 298 -13.89 -6.75 4.70
C GLY A 298 -13.40 -8.19 4.88
N LEU A 299 -12.09 -8.34 5.13
CA LEU A 299 -11.38 -9.61 5.34
C LEU A 299 -11.12 -10.41 4.06
N ALA A 300 -12.05 -11.27 3.64
CA ALA A 300 -11.89 -12.08 2.45
C ALA A 300 -13.26 -12.38 1.85
N GLY A 301 -13.33 -12.43 0.52
CA GLY A 301 -14.60 -12.38 -0.20
C GLY A 301 -14.61 -11.18 -1.13
N ASP A 302 -15.64 -11.05 -1.96
CA ASP A 302 -15.85 -9.85 -2.76
C ASP A 302 -16.75 -8.88 -1.96
N ASP A 303 -16.16 -7.85 -1.36
CA ASP A 303 -16.78 -6.98 -0.36
C ASP A 303 -17.20 -5.61 -0.93
N ASP A 304 -18.26 -5.03 -0.35
CA ASP A 304 -18.74 -3.66 -0.61
C ASP A 304 -18.70 -2.86 0.69
N LEU A 305 -17.70 -1.98 0.83
CA LEU A 305 -17.45 -1.19 2.02
C LEU A 305 -17.76 0.29 1.73
N THR A 306 -18.69 0.87 2.49
CA THR A 306 -19.05 2.28 2.38
C THR A 306 -18.91 2.98 3.74
N GLY A 307 -18.06 4.02 3.79
CA GLY A 307 -17.81 4.90 4.93
C GLY A 307 -18.96 5.87 5.25
N GLY A 308 -18.77 6.65 6.31
CA GLY A 308 -19.64 7.73 6.78
C GLY A 308 -19.33 9.07 6.11
N THR A 309 -19.36 10.15 6.88
CA THR A 309 -18.94 11.51 6.45
C THR A 309 -17.80 12.08 7.29
N GLY A 310 -17.24 11.27 8.19
CA GLY A 310 -16.02 11.56 8.93
C GLY A 310 -14.83 10.84 8.28
N PRO A 311 -13.59 11.05 8.76
CA PRO A 311 -12.43 10.34 8.22
C PRO A 311 -12.51 8.86 8.58
N ASP A 312 -12.50 8.01 7.57
CA ASP A 312 -12.69 6.56 7.68
C ASP A 312 -11.47 5.76 7.20
N LEU A 313 -11.30 4.57 7.76
CA LEU A 313 -10.31 3.58 7.34
C LEU A 313 -11.05 2.39 6.73
N LEU A 314 -10.83 2.07 5.46
CA LEU A 314 -11.48 0.95 4.77
C LEU A 314 -10.41 -0.03 4.27
N ASP A 315 -10.37 -1.24 4.81
CA ASP A 315 -9.49 -2.32 4.34
C ASP A 315 -10.35 -3.53 3.94
N ALA A 316 -10.50 -3.77 2.63
CA ALA A 316 -11.36 -4.83 2.12
C ALA A 316 -10.70 -6.22 2.19
N GLY A 317 -9.37 -6.29 2.24
CA GLY A 317 -8.67 -7.53 2.53
C GLY A 317 -8.41 -8.39 1.31
N ALA A 318 -9.29 -9.30 0.90
CA ALA A 318 -8.98 -10.24 -0.18
C ALA A 318 -10.18 -10.66 -1.02
N GLY A 319 -10.28 -10.16 -2.23
CA GLY A 319 -11.21 -10.63 -3.24
C GLY A 319 -11.31 -9.61 -4.35
N LYS A 320 -12.53 -9.31 -4.79
CA LYS A 320 -12.77 -8.28 -5.79
C LYS A 320 -13.73 -7.27 -5.20
N ASP A 321 -13.15 -6.25 -4.60
CA ASP A 321 -13.83 -5.40 -3.64
C ASP A 321 -14.23 -4.05 -4.24
N VAL A 322 -15.19 -3.39 -3.59
CA VAL A 322 -15.62 -2.02 -3.89
C VAL A 322 -15.57 -1.22 -2.59
N LEU A 323 -14.80 -0.15 -2.59
CA LEU A 323 -14.64 0.73 -1.43
C LEU A 323 -15.12 2.13 -1.80
N GLN A 324 -15.90 2.73 -0.90
CA GLN A 324 -16.40 4.10 -1.00
C GLN A 324 -16.19 4.82 0.34
N GLY A 325 -15.29 5.81 0.39
CA GLY A 325 -15.06 6.62 1.58
C GLY A 325 -16.24 7.56 1.87
N ASN A 326 -16.66 8.31 0.84
CA ASN A 326 -17.56 9.46 0.88
C ASN A 326 -16.83 10.72 1.35
N ALA A 327 -17.41 11.54 2.22
CA ALA A 327 -16.77 12.78 2.64
C ALA A 327 -15.90 12.52 3.87
N GLY A 328 -14.76 13.18 3.97
CA GLY A 328 -13.78 12.91 5.02
C GLY A 328 -12.39 12.78 4.41
N ASP A 329 -11.36 12.90 5.24
CA ASP A 329 -10.02 12.52 4.80
C ASP A 329 -9.87 11.00 5.03
N ASP A 330 -10.23 10.19 4.04
CA ASP A 330 -10.35 8.74 4.18
C ASP A 330 -9.06 8.00 3.80
N ALA A 331 -8.86 6.80 4.34
CA ALA A 331 -7.79 5.90 3.92
C ALA A 331 -8.35 4.56 3.43
N LEU A 332 -8.03 4.19 2.19
CA LEU A 332 -8.61 3.02 1.53
C LEU A 332 -7.51 2.03 1.09
N ALA A 333 -7.66 0.76 1.45
CA ALA A 333 -6.83 -0.36 1.03
C ALA A 333 -7.71 -1.46 0.42
N GLY A 334 -7.54 -1.72 -0.88
CA GLY A 334 -8.24 -2.82 -1.57
C GLY A 334 -7.76 -4.19 -1.10
N GLY A 335 -6.45 -4.31 -0.86
CA GLY A 335 -5.84 -5.57 -0.47
C GLY A 335 -5.70 -6.51 -1.68
N LYS A 336 -5.91 -7.80 -1.49
CA LYS A 336 -5.64 -8.78 -2.54
C LYS A 336 -6.77 -8.91 -3.53
N GLY A 337 -6.52 -8.53 -4.77
CA GLY A 337 -7.26 -9.02 -5.92
C GLY A 337 -7.48 -7.95 -6.97
N ARG A 338 -8.72 -7.58 -7.25
CA ARG A 338 -8.99 -6.59 -8.30
C ARG A 338 -10.04 -5.60 -7.85
N ASP A 339 -9.59 -4.54 -7.20
CA ASP A 339 -10.47 -3.72 -6.37
C ASP A 339 -10.78 -2.39 -7.04
N LEU A 340 -11.91 -1.81 -6.66
CA LEU A 340 -12.36 -0.50 -7.11
C LEU A 340 -12.48 0.42 -5.90
N LEU A 341 -11.69 1.50 -5.90
CA LEU A 341 -11.60 2.43 -4.79
C LEU A 341 -12.12 3.79 -5.20
N HIS A 342 -12.94 4.37 -4.33
CA HIS A 342 -13.51 5.70 -4.41
C HIS A 342 -13.32 6.38 -3.05
N GLY A 343 -12.44 7.37 -2.96
CA GLY A 343 -12.25 8.21 -1.78
C GLY A 343 -13.50 9.06 -1.57
N GLY A 344 -13.76 9.98 -2.50
CA GLY A 344 -14.87 10.93 -2.42
C GLY A 344 -14.33 12.37 -2.37
N PRO A 345 -15.06 13.31 -1.77
CA PRO A 345 -14.52 14.65 -1.54
C PRO A 345 -13.61 14.71 -0.30
N ASP A 346 -12.63 15.63 -0.34
CA ASP A 346 -11.63 15.91 0.71
C ASP A 346 -10.33 15.10 0.47
N ASN A 347 -9.35 15.08 1.39
CA ASN A 347 -8.00 14.56 1.06
C ASN A 347 -7.87 13.08 1.44
N ASP A 348 -7.88 12.23 0.43
CA ASP A 348 -7.90 10.78 0.64
C ASP A 348 -6.52 10.14 0.45
N THR A 349 -6.33 9.00 1.11
CA THR A 349 -5.11 8.19 1.03
C THR A 349 -5.42 6.78 0.55
N PHE A 350 -4.99 6.46 -0.67
CA PHE A 350 -5.06 5.10 -1.22
C PHE A 350 -3.80 4.32 -0.89
N VAL A 351 -3.94 3.15 -0.27
CA VAL A 351 -2.82 2.31 0.14
C VAL A 351 -2.77 1.06 -0.72
N PHE A 352 -1.64 0.85 -1.40
CA PHE A 352 -1.38 -0.31 -2.24
C PHE A 352 -0.12 -1.04 -1.75
N ILE A 353 -0.25 -2.30 -1.38
CA ILE A 353 0.89 -3.14 -0.98
C ILE A 353 1.37 -3.95 -2.18
N ALA A 354 2.69 -4.10 -2.34
CA ALA A 354 3.23 -4.93 -3.40
C ALA A 354 2.65 -6.36 -3.35
N ARG A 355 2.07 -6.79 -4.49
CA ARG A 355 1.36 -8.08 -4.72
C ARG A 355 -0.11 -8.12 -4.28
N ASP A 356 -0.71 -6.97 -4.00
CA ASP A 356 -2.14 -6.82 -3.76
C ASP A 356 -2.94 -7.24 -4.99
N GLY A 357 -2.61 -6.71 -6.16
CA GLY A 357 -3.17 -7.24 -7.40
C GLY A 357 -3.36 -6.17 -8.43
N VAL A 358 -4.57 -6.03 -8.94
CA VAL A 358 -4.90 -5.09 -10.01
C VAL A 358 -5.99 -4.14 -9.57
N ASP A 359 -5.63 -2.96 -9.11
CA ASP A 359 -6.62 -2.06 -8.49
C ASP A 359 -6.91 -0.86 -9.38
N THR A 360 -8.06 -0.25 -9.15
CA THR A 360 -8.53 0.92 -9.89
C THR A 360 -9.02 1.98 -8.91
N ILE A 361 -8.43 3.17 -8.99
CA ILE A 361 -8.93 4.38 -8.34
C ILE A 361 -9.76 5.14 -9.38
N ASP A 362 -10.99 5.49 -9.01
CA ASP A 362 -11.95 6.16 -9.90
C ASP A 362 -12.70 7.24 -9.12
N GLU A 363 -12.02 8.36 -8.86
CA GLU A 363 -12.62 9.49 -8.13
C GLU A 363 -13.75 10.12 -8.95
N GLN A 364 -14.99 9.87 -8.57
CA GLN A 364 -16.16 10.40 -9.26
C GLN A 364 -16.54 11.81 -8.77
N GLU A 365 -16.12 12.16 -7.55
CA GLU A 365 -16.38 13.45 -6.90
C GLU A 365 -15.12 14.32 -6.86
N ARG A 366 -15.25 15.62 -6.59
CA ARG A 366 -14.21 16.63 -6.87
C ARG A 366 -13.74 17.33 -5.60
N GLY A 367 -12.43 17.31 -5.35
CA GLY A 367 -11.76 18.14 -4.35
C GLY A 367 -10.97 17.30 -3.36
N GLY A 368 -9.85 17.82 -2.87
CA GLY A 368 -8.87 17.03 -2.13
C GLY A 368 -7.45 17.32 -2.60
N LEU A 369 -6.48 16.78 -1.89
CA LEU A 369 -5.09 16.58 -2.31
C LEU A 369 -4.77 15.14 -1.95
N ASP A 370 -5.07 14.25 -2.88
CA ASP A 370 -5.12 12.83 -2.64
C ASP A 370 -3.74 12.21 -2.85
N VAL A 371 -3.50 11.15 -2.08
CA VAL A 371 -2.21 10.49 -2.01
C VAL A 371 -2.37 9.02 -2.31
N LEU A 372 -1.56 8.51 -3.24
CA LEU A 372 -1.31 7.09 -3.38
C LEU A 372 -0.05 6.72 -2.61
N GLU A 373 -0.16 5.82 -1.65
CA GLU A 373 0.97 5.19 -0.97
C GLU A 373 1.22 3.78 -1.51
N ILE A 374 2.42 3.53 -2.01
CA ILE A 374 2.86 2.18 -2.38
C ILE A 374 3.83 1.67 -1.32
N HIS A 375 3.43 0.58 -0.65
CA HIS A 375 4.21 -0.06 0.41
C HIS A 375 4.89 -1.33 -0.09
N SER A 376 6.17 -1.49 0.26
CA SER A 376 6.90 -2.70 -0.10
C SER A 376 6.42 -3.91 0.70
N SER A 377 6.45 -5.10 0.09
CA SER A 377 6.17 -6.33 0.82
C SER A 377 7.38 -6.75 1.65
N ALA A 378 7.15 -7.51 2.73
CA ALA A 378 8.21 -8.06 3.60
C ALA A 378 9.29 -8.91 2.88
N LEU A 379 9.10 -9.22 1.59
CA LEU A 379 10.01 -10.04 0.80
C LEU A 379 11.07 -9.23 0.03
N ARG A 380 10.84 -7.95 -0.24
CA ARG A 380 11.76 -7.08 -0.99
C ARG A 380 11.40 -5.60 -0.81
N ASN A 381 12.37 -4.77 -0.46
CA ASN A 381 12.21 -3.31 -0.45
C ASN A 381 12.02 -2.78 -1.88
N ILE A 382 11.11 -1.82 -2.05
CA ILE A 382 10.90 -1.13 -3.32
C ILE A 382 12.06 -0.17 -3.59
N ASP A 383 12.64 -0.24 -4.78
CA ASP A 383 13.49 0.81 -5.33
C ASP A 383 12.61 1.75 -6.18
N PRO A 384 12.75 3.08 -6.11
CA PRO A 384 12.07 3.99 -7.03
C PRO A 384 12.25 3.63 -8.52
N ASP A 385 13.39 3.03 -8.90
CA ASP A 385 13.65 2.55 -10.26
C ASP A 385 12.82 1.30 -10.64
N ASP A 386 12.16 0.64 -9.69
CA ASP A 386 11.24 -0.47 -9.93
C ASP A 386 9.82 0.00 -10.28
N ILE A 387 9.54 1.31 -10.29
CA ILE A 387 8.21 1.84 -10.65
C ILE A 387 8.14 2.19 -12.13
N SER A 388 7.11 1.70 -12.80
CA SER A 388 6.80 2.02 -14.19
C SER A 388 5.44 2.71 -14.30
N TYR A 389 5.37 3.69 -15.21
CA TYR A 389 4.18 4.49 -15.49
C TYR A 389 3.82 4.32 -16.97
N TRP A 390 2.54 4.10 -17.28
CA TRP A 390 2.06 4.05 -18.66
C TRP A 390 0.58 4.44 -18.75
N LEU A 391 0.15 4.92 -19.91
CA LEU A 391 -1.27 5.19 -20.14
C LEU A 391 -2.06 3.89 -20.31
N SER A 392 -3.21 3.81 -19.65
CA SER A 392 -4.17 2.72 -19.75
C SER A 392 -5.52 3.22 -20.29
N GLY A 393 -6.39 2.31 -20.72
CA GLY A 393 -7.84 2.54 -20.78
C GLY A 393 -8.43 3.58 -21.75
N GLY A 394 -7.68 4.46 -22.42
CA GLY A 394 -8.27 5.44 -23.36
C GLY A 394 -7.63 6.82 -23.43
N LYS A 395 -6.35 6.95 -23.04
CA LYS A 395 -5.54 8.19 -22.97
C LYS A 395 -5.76 9.10 -21.75
N HIS A 396 -6.67 8.75 -20.85
CA HIS A 396 -6.92 9.54 -19.65
C HIS A 396 -6.65 8.78 -18.36
N ASP A 397 -6.27 7.50 -18.41
CA ASP A 397 -5.98 6.72 -17.21
C ASP A 397 -4.47 6.51 -17.08
N LEU A 398 -3.91 6.73 -15.90
CA LEU A 398 -2.52 6.46 -15.58
C LEU A 398 -2.41 5.13 -14.85
N ALA A 399 -1.72 4.16 -15.43
CA ALA A 399 -1.38 2.92 -14.75
C ALA A 399 0.04 2.99 -14.19
N ILE A 400 0.18 2.48 -12.97
CA ILE A 400 1.42 2.41 -12.21
C ILE A 400 1.65 0.95 -11.85
N GLY A 401 2.85 0.43 -12.14
CA GLY A 401 3.17 -0.97 -11.92
C GLY A 401 4.59 -1.18 -11.41
N LEU A 402 4.73 -2.23 -10.61
CA LEU A 402 6.01 -2.66 -10.02
C LEU A 402 6.74 -3.61 -10.99
N VAL A 403 8.00 -3.31 -11.30
CA VAL A 403 8.89 -4.10 -12.16
C VAL A 403 9.65 -5.12 -11.30
N GLY A 404 9.82 -6.35 -11.82
CA GLY A 404 10.74 -7.33 -11.21
C GLY A 404 10.12 -8.53 -10.48
N GLY A 405 8.84 -8.84 -10.69
CA GLY A 405 8.22 -10.10 -10.25
C GLY A 405 7.24 -9.97 -9.08
N ASP A 406 7.06 -8.77 -8.55
CA ASP A 406 5.99 -8.42 -7.62
C ASP A 406 4.82 -7.88 -8.46
N GLN A 407 3.95 -8.79 -8.93
CA GLN A 407 2.87 -8.42 -9.87
C GLN A 407 1.76 -7.67 -9.14
N GLY A 408 1.84 -6.34 -9.18
CA GLY A 408 0.80 -5.42 -8.76
C GLY A 408 0.70 -4.27 -9.77
N THR A 409 -0.52 -3.84 -10.09
CA THR A 409 -0.78 -2.68 -10.95
C THR A 409 -1.94 -1.90 -10.37
N ILE A 410 -1.78 -0.59 -10.23
CA ILE A 410 -2.88 0.30 -9.87
C ILE A 410 -3.13 1.27 -11.01
N THR A 411 -4.39 1.46 -11.37
CA THR A 411 -4.81 2.39 -12.42
C THR A 411 -5.61 3.53 -11.81
N ILE A 412 -5.16 4.76 -12.01
CA ILE A 412 -5.89 5.97 -11.65
C ILE A 412 -6.61 6.45 -12.90
N LYS A 413 -7.94 6.56 -12.85
CA LYS A 413 -8.72 6.98 -14.02
C LYS A 413 -8.70 8.49 -14.23
N GLN A 414 -9.08 8.92 -15.42
CA GLN A 414 -9.41 10.32 -15.76
C GLN A 414 -8.41 11.40 -15.31
N MET A 415 -7.10 11.12 -15.25
CA MET A 415 -6.03 12.05 -14.87
C MET A 415 -5.94 13.32 -15.72
N ASP A 416 -6.48 13.32 -16.95
CA ASP A 416 -6.47 14.46 -17.91
C ASP A 416 -7.63 15.45 -17.73
N VAL A 417 -8.57 15.18 -16.82
CA VAL A 417 -9.61 16.17 -16.52
C VAL A 417 -9.00 17.23 -15.59
N ALA A 418 -9.36 18.50 -15.75
CA ALA A 418 -8.70 19.68 -15.14
C ALA A 418 -8.67 19.76 -13.59
N LEU A 419 -8.92 18.66 -12.89
CA LEU A 419 -8.90 18.48 -11.45
C LEU A 419 -8.34 17.07 -11.24
N SER A 420 -7.09 16.99 -10.78
CA SER A 420 -6.40 15.73 -10.51
C SER A 420 -7.22 14.85 -9.57
N GLN A 421 -7.21 13.54 -9.81
CA GLN A 421 -7.87 12.55 -8.96
C GLN A 421 -6.95 12.02 -7.85
N VAL A 422 -5.65 12.01 -8.13
CA VAL A 422 -4.59 11.72 -7.16
C VAL A 422 -3.35 12.50 -7.58
N GLU A 423 -2.88 13.41 -6.73
CA GLU A 423 -1.76 14.30 -7.07
C GLU A 423 -0.40 13.69 -6.72
N THR A 424 -0.33 12.97 -5.61
CA THR A 424 0.95 12.58 -5.01
C THR A 424 1.09 11.08 -4.90
N LEU A 425 2.24 10.55 -5.31
CA LEU A 425 2.66 9.19 -5.00
C LEU A 425 3.79 9.22 -3.96
N ARG A 426 3.64 8.39 -2.92
CA ARG A 426 4.67 8.13 -1.90
C ARG A 426 5.04 6.65 -1.90
N LEU A 427 6.32 6.37 -1.75
CA LEU A 427 6.85 5.00 -1.67
C LEU A 427 7.33 4.72 -0.26
N PHE A 428 7.05 3.54 0.27
CA PHE A 428 7.45 3.12 1.61
C PHE A 428 8.18 1.78 1.61
N ASP A 429 9.19 1.66 2.46
CA ASP A 429 9.87 0.39 2.73
C ASP A 429 9.08 -0.50 3.68
N ALA A 430 9.58 -1.71 3.94
CA ALA A 430 8.88 -2.71 4.75
C ALA A 430 8.80 -2.33 6.24
N ASP A 431 9.61 -1.36 6.67
CA ASP A 431 9.60 -0.81 8.02
C ASP A 431 8.68 0.43 8.12
N GLY A 432 8.01 0.82 7.02
CA GLY A 432 7.11 1.97 6.95
C GLY A 432 7.81 3.31 6.79
N ASN A 433 9.09 3.33 6.42
CA ASN A 433 9.81 4.58 6.14
C ASN A 433 9.64 4.97 4.68
N GLN A 434 9.46 6.27 4.44
CA GLN A 434 9.37 6.79 3.09
C GLN A 434 10.70 6.63 2.33
N VAL A 435 10.63 6.12 1.10
CA VAL A 435 11.75 5.91 0.19
C VAL A 435 11.70 6.94 -0.93
N GLY A 436 12.66 7.87 -0.92
CA GLY A 436 12.73 8.94 -1.93
C GLY A 436 11.74 10.08 -1.67
N PRO A 437 11.69 11.09 -2.57
CA PRO A 437 10.77 12.21 -2.46
C PRO A 437 9.35 11.85 -2.94
N ASP A 438 8.37 12.64 -2.54
CA ASP A 438 7.02 12.63 -3.13
C ASP A 438 7.11 12.78 -4.66
N VAL A 439 6.34 11.96 -5.38
CA VAL A 439 6.25 11.98 -6.84
C VAL A 439 4.97 12.69 -7.24
N ASP A 440 5.09 13.73 -8.07
CA ASP A 440 3.97 14.43 -8.68
C ASP A 440 3.38 13.57 -9.82
N LEU A 441 2.23 12.96 -9.56
CA LEU A 441 1.55 12.08 -10.52
C LEU A 441 0.93 12.85 -11.68
N VAL A 442 0.60 14.13 -11.48
CA VAL A 442 0.10 15.01 -12.55
C VAL A 442 1.21 15.25 -13.56
N GLN A 443 2.41 15.58 -13.08
CA GLN A 443 3.58 15.71 -13.95
C GLN A 443 3.90 14.37 -14.62
N LYS A 444 3.80 13.24 -13.91
CA LYS A 444 4.02 11.91 -14.53
C LYS A 444 3.00 11.57 -15.60
N PHE A 445 1.76 12.00 -15.44
CA PHE A 445 0.74 11.86 -16.47
C PHE A 445 1.09 12.68 -17.73
N HIS A 446 1.50 13.95 -17.57
CA HIS A 446 2.00 14.76 -18.69
C HIS A 446 3.23 14.14 -19.37
N ASP A 447 4.18 13.62 -18.59
CA ASP A 447 5.36 12.93 -19.11
C ASP A 447 4.99 11.64 -19.88
N ALA A 448 3.86 11.01 -19.54
CA ALA A 448 3.32 9.83 -20.23
C ALA A 448 2.48 10.16 -21.48
N GLY A 449 2.14 11.45 -21.68
CA GLY A 449 1.41 12.03 -22.81
C GLY A 449 -0.08 12.29 -22.55
N SER A 450 -0.54 13.52 -22.80
CA SER A 450 -1.89 14.00 -22.55
C SER A 450 -2.62 14.46 -23.83
N GLY A 451 -3.73 15.18 -23.69
CA GLY A 451 -4.40 15.88 -24.80
C GLY A 451 -3.94 17.34 -25.00
N LEU A 452 -2.90 17.78 -24.29
CA LEU A 452 -2.34 19.13 -24.29
C LEU A 452 -0.92 19.16 -24.88
N ASP A 453 -0.38 20.37 -25.09
CA ASP A 453 1.02 20.55 -25.50
C ASP A 453 1.96 20.11 -24.36
N ASP A 454 2.63 18.96 -24.51
CA ASP A 454 3.49 18.37 -23.48
C ASP A 454 4.99 18.56 -23.75
N VAL A 455 5.81 18.51 -22.69
CA VAL A 455 7.28 18.45 -22.77
C VAL A 455 7.78 17.21 -22.04
N ILE A 456 8.16 16.19 -22.80
CA ILE A 456 8.54 14.86 -22.33
C ILE A 456 10.06 14.70 -22.48
N LEU A 457 10.77 14.59 -21.35
CA LEU A 457 12.23 14.43 -21.31
C LEU A 457 12.61 13.09 -20.67
N LEU A 458 13.04 12.15 -21.49
CA LEU A 458 13.42 10.80 -21.07
C LEU A 458 14.93 10.71 -20.79
N ASN A 459 15.30 9.83 -19.87
CA ASN A 459 16.67 9.72 -19.37
C ASN A 459 17.45 8.53 -19.95
N LYS A 460 17.50 7.40 -19.25
CA LYS A 460 18.25 6.20 -19.67
C LYS A 460 17.30 5.00 -19.76
N GLY A 461 17.70 4.00 -20.57
CA GLY A 461 16.95 2.76 -20.74
C GLY A 461 16.06 2.78 -21.98
N HIS A 462 15.52 1.63 -22.38
CA HIS A 462 14.57 1.52 -23.50
C HIS A 462 13.18 1.96 -23.04
N GLN A 463 12.66 3.05 -23.60
CA GLN A 463 11.35 3.63 -23.30
C GLN A 463 10.33 3.39 -24.41
N GLU A 464 9.04 3.41 -24.06
CA GLU A 464 7.93 3.41 -25.03
C GLU A 464 6.88 4.41 -24.56
N VAL A 465 6.73 5.51 -25.31
CA VAL A 465 5.96 6.70 -24.91
C VAL A 465 5.05 7.19 -26.04
N PHE A 466 3.86 7.67 -25.67
CA PHE A 466 2.87 8.23 -26.56
C PHE A 466 2.42 9.61 -26.06
N ALA A 467 2.93 10.70 -26.64
CA ALA A 467 2.63 12.08 -26.21
C ALA A 467 1.14 12.45 -26.34
N GLY A 468 0.41 11.83 -27.27
CA GLY A 468 -1.05 11.83 -27.23
C GLY A 468 -1.65 12.80 -28.25
N GLY A 469 -2.01 14.01 -27.84
CA GLY A 469 -2.33 15.07 -28.77
C GLY A 469 -2.05 16.43 -28.15
N GLY A 470 -1.79 17.45 -28.96
CA GLY A 470 -1.12 18.66 -28.51
C GLY A 470 0.03 18.98 -29.47
N HIS A 471 0.78 20.04 -29.19
CA HIS A 471 2.04 20.33 -29.85
C HIS A 471 3.20 19.91 -28.95
N ASP A 472 3.63 18.66 -29.09
CA ASP A 472 4.47 18.04 -28.08
C ASP A 472 5.96 18.20 -28.36
N ILE A 473 6.79 18.20 -27.31
CA ILE A 473 8.25 18.16 -27.40
C ILE A 473 8.72 16.89 -26.67
N MET A 474 9.42 15.99 -27.37
CA MET A 474 9.93 14.73 -26.82
C MET A 474 11.44 14.59 -27.02
N GLU A 475 12.16 14.16 -25.98
CA GLU A 475 13.59 13.77 -26.03
C GLU A 475 13.78 12.37 -25.43
N GLY A 476 14.26 11.40 -26.23
CA GLY A 476 14.42 9.99 -25.85
C GLY A 476 15.59 9.69 -24.91
N GLY A 477 16.65 10.50 -24.98
CA GLY A 477 17.82 10.33 -24.13
C GLY A 477 18.74 9.19 -24.57
N VAL A 478 18.97 8.19 -23.71
CA VAL A 478 19.86 7.05 -23.99
C VAL A 478 19.09 5.75 -23.89
N GLY A 479 18.93 5.02 -24.99
CA GLY A 479 18.06 3.86 -25.04
C GLY A 479 17.80 3.42 -26.47
N ASN A 480 17.04 2.33 -26.66
CA ASN A 480 16.43 2.08 -27.97
C ASN A 480 14.96 2.40 -27.80
N ASP A 481 14.54 3.62 -28.08
CA ASP A 481 13.27 4.16 -27.61
C ASP A 481 12.15 4.02 -28.67
N ARG A 482 10.90 4.08 -28.22
CA ARG A 482 9.70 4.12 -29.07
C ARG A 482 8.88 5.34 -28.73
N LEU A 483 8.94 6.38 -29.57
CA LEU A 483 8.28 7.66 -29.29
C LEU A 483 7.18 7.92 -30.33
N HIS A 484 6.00 8.27 -29.85
CA HIS A 484 4.83 8.57 -30.69
C HIS A 484 4.26 9.96 -30.35
N GLY A 485 4.29 10.91 -31.29
CA GLY A 485 3.78 12.28 -31.09
C GLY A 485 2.25 12.29 -30.99
N GLY A 486 1.57 11.77 -32.00
CA GLY A 486 0.14 11.55 -31.95
C GLY A 486 -0.64 12.55 -32.80
N ARG A 487 -1.30 13.54 -32.20
CA ARG A 487 -2.06 14.55 -32.93
C ARG A 487 -1.52 15.94 -32.63
N GLY A 488 -1.15 16.69 -33.65
CA GLY A 488 -0.80 18.09 -33.54
C GLY A 488 0.52 18.34 -34.25
N ARG A 489 1.41 19.13 -33.68
CA ARG A 489 2.68 19.46 -34.36
C ARG A 489 3.77 19.22 -33.36
N ASP A 490 4.41 18.08 -33.55
CA ASP A 490 5.26 17.50 -32.53
C ASP A 490 6.72 17.69 -32.92
N THR A 491 7.59 17.80 -31.92
CA THR A 491 9.04 17.85 -32.05
C THR A 491 9.63 16.67 -31.30
N ILE A 492 10.25 15.72 -32.01
CA ILE A 492 10.70 14.45 -31.46
C ILE A 492 12.20 14.28 -31.70
N ASP A 493 12.99 14.04 -30.66
CA ASP A 493 14.40 13.63 -30.75
C ASP A 493 14.60 12.26 -30.09
N GLY A 494 15.10 11.27 -30.84
CA GLY A 494 15.38 9.92 -30.34
C GLY A 494 16.61 9.86 -29.42
N GLY A 495 17.59 10.73 -29.62
CA GLY A 495 18.80 10.77 -28.79
C GLY A 495 19.86 9.73 -29.16
N LYS A 496 20.11 8.73 -28.31
CA LYS A 496 21.16 7.71 -28.50
C LYS A 496 20.60 6.30 -28.40
N GLY A 497 20.70 5.58 -29.51
CA GLY A 497 20.50 4.15 -29.66
C GLY A 497 19.71 3.91 -30.94
N ASN A 498 19.10 2.73 -31.09
CA ASN A 498 18.34 2.41 -32.29
C ASN A 498 16.86 2.65 -32.03
N ASP A 499 16.39 3.83 -32.37
CA ASP A 499 15.11 4.38 -31.96
C ASP A 499 14.02 4.15 -33.02
N LYS A 500 12.76 4.20 -32.59
CA LYS A 500 11.60 4.17 -33.47
C LYS A 500 10.69 5.36 -33.16
N LEU A 501 10.56 6.26 -34.13
CA LEU A 501 9.82 7.51 -33.95
C LEU A 501 8.62 7.57 -34.91
N TRP A 502 7.48 8.02 -34.39
CA TRP A 502 6.27 8.25 -35.16
C TRP A 502 5.71 9.64 -34.85
N GLY A 503 5.63 10.52 -35.85
CA GLY A 503 5.05 11.86 -35.72
C GLY A 503 3.55 11.79 -35.47
N GLY A 504 2.79 11.22 -36.41
CA GLY A 504 1.36 11.00 -36.27
C GLY A 504 0.56 11.87 -37.23
N ASN A 505 -0.36 12.68 -36.72
CA ASN A 505 -1.15 13.61 -37.51
C ASN A 505 -0.70 15.05 -37.25
N GLY A 506 -0.23 15.73 -38.28
CA GLY A 506 0.00 17.15 -38.35
C GLY A 506 1.39 17.45 -38.91
N HIS A 507 2.06 18.50 -38.46
CA HIS A 507 3.28 18.99 -39.13
C HIS A 507 4.49 18.76 -38.23
N ASP A 508 5.09 17.59 -38.29
CA ASP A 508 6.01 17.12 -37.26
C ASP A 508 7.47 17.41 -37.62
N VAL A 509 8.33 17.53 -36.61
CA VAL A 509 9.78 17.66 -36.72
C VAL A 509 10.42 16.52 -35.95
N MET A 510 11.20 15.67 -36.62
CA MET A 510 11.78 14.47 -36.02
C MET A 510 13.28 14.34 -36.28
N GLY A 511 14.04 13.98 -35.24
CA GLY A 511 15.45 13.65 -35.28
C GLY A 511 15.71 12.25 -34.70
N GLY A 512 16.40 11.38 -35.43
CA GLY A 512 16.77 10.03 -34.93
C GLY A 512 17.89 10.07 -33.89
N GLY A 513 18.92 10.89 -34.15
CA GLY A 513 20.03 11.07 -33.22
C GLY A 513 21.23 10.19 -33.60
N ASN A 514 21.69 9.31 -32.71
CA ASN A 514 22.78 8.37 -33.01
C ASN A 514 22.31 6.92 -32.88
N GLY A 515 22.49 6.13 -33.94
CA GLY A 515 22.18 4.71 -34.00
C GLY A 515 21.41 4.42 -35.29
N ASP A 516 21.03 3.16 -35.52
CA ASP A 516 20.25 2.81 -36.71
C ASP A 516 18.74 2.99 -36.43
N ASP A 517 18.19 4.12 -36.84
CA ASP A 517 16.86 4.58 -36.42
C ASP A 517 15.75 4.26 -37.45
N THR A 518 14.50 4.31 -37.02
CA THR A 518 13.32 4.19 -37.89
C THR A 518 12.32 5.29 -37.61
N LEU A 519 12.14 6.23 -38.55
CA LEU A 519 11.30 7.42 -38.40
C LEU A 519 10.14 7.39 -39.39
N ARG A 520 8.94 7.75 -38.92
CA ARG A 520 7.74 7.84 -39.74
C ARG A 520 6.92 9.10 -39.43
N GLY A 521 6.80 10.03 -40.38
CA GLY A 521 6.12 11.32 -40.21
C GLY A 521 4.62 11.13 -39.98
N GLY A 522 3.92 10.59 -40.97
CA GLY A 522 2.52 10.22 -40.83
C GLY A 522 1.62 10.99 -41.78
N SER A 523 0.79 11.90 -41.28
CA SER A 523 -0.06 12.74 -42.12
C SER A 523 0.28 14.20 -41.93
N GLY A 524 0.60 14.92 -43.01
CA GLY A 524 0.90 16.34 -42.99
C GLY A 524 2.27 16.59 -43.63
N GLN A 525 2.79 17.80 -43.50
CA GLN A 525 4.11 18.11 -44.07
C GLN A 525 5.13 18.02 -42.95
N ASP A 526 5.94 16.97 -42.97
CA ASP A 526 6.87 16.61 -41.91
C ASP A 526 8.31 16.98 -42.26
N THR A 527 9.15 17.16 -41.24
CA THR A 527 10.60 17.36 -41.38
C THR A 527 11.33 16.26 -40.63
N ILE A 528 12.09 15.44 -41.35
CA ILE A 528 12.68 14.20 -40.84
C ILE A 528 14.20 14.22 -41.02
N ASN A 529 14.96 14.10 -39.94
CA ASN A 529 16.40 13.90 -39.94
C ASN A 529 16.74 12.56 -39.28
N GLY A 530 17.37 11.64 -40.01
CA GLY A 530 17.81 10.35 -39.44
C GLY A 530 18.96 10.50 -38.43
N GLY A 531 19.82 11.50 -38.61
CA GLY A 531 21.01 11.66 -37.77
C GLY A 531 22.15 10.76 -38.23
N LYS A 532 22.81 10.07 -37.28
CA LYS A 532 23.95 9.18 -37.55
C LYS A 532 23.51 7.73 -37.48
N GLY A 533 23.50 7.02 -38.60
CA GLY A 533 23.05 5.64 -38.59
C GLY A 533 22.92 5.06 -39.97
N ASN A 534 22.30 3.89 -40.08
CA ASN A 534 21.66 3.48 -41.32
C ASN A 534 20.16 3.50 -41.09
N ASP A 535 19.57 4.65 -41.35
CA ASP A 535 18.23 4.97 -40.88
C ASP A 535 17.17 4.54 -41.90
N LYS A 536 15.94 4.36 -41.42
CA LYS A 536 14.77 4.09 -42.27
C LYS A 536 13.75 5.20 -42.08
N LEU A 537 13.55 6.01 -43.11
CA LEU A 537 12.73 7.20 -43.06
C LEU A 537 11.51 7.04 -43.98
N SER A 538 10.34 7.48 -43.52
CA SER A 538 9.11 7.54 -44.33
C SER A 538 8.35 8.80 -43.96
N GLY A 539 8.05 9.63 -44.95
CA GLY A 539 7.33 10.89 -44.77
C GLY A 539 5.87 10.64 -44.44
N GLY A 540 5.16 9.93 -45.31
CA GLY A 540 3.75 9.63 -45.14
C GLY A 540 2.92 10.34 -46.21
N LYS A 541 1.80 10.93 -45.81
CA LYS A 541 0.93 11.68 -46.72
C LYS A 541 1.33 13.15 -46.77
N ALA A 542 1.25 13.73 -47.96
CA ALA A 542 1.63 15.11 -48.30
C ALA A 542 3.13 15.25 -48.56
N GLY A 543 3.60 16.48 -48.80
CA GLY A 543 4.99 16.71 -49.21
C GLY A 543 5.91 16.90 -48.00
N ASP A 544 6.89 16.03 -47.86
CA ASP A 544 7.77 15.95 -46.69
C ASP A 544 9.21 16.38 -46.99
N ASN A 545 9.93 16.83 -45.95
CA ASN A 545 11.33 17.24 -46.03
C ASN A 545 12.23 16.21 -45.32
N PHE A 546 13.12 15.55 -46.07
CA PHE A 546 14.17 14.70 -45.51
C PHE A 546 15.48 15.47 -45.43
N VAL A 547 15.91 15.82 -44.22
CA VAL A 547 17.05 16.70 -43.96
C VAL A 547 18.31 15.89 -43.71
N PHE A 548 19.40 16.27 -44.38
CA PHE A 548 20.74 15.73 -44.18
C PHE A 548 21.70 16.87 -43.79
N ASP A 549 22.06 16.94 -42.51
CA ASP A 549 22.87 18.01 -41.90
C ASP A 549 24.22 17.53 -41.32
N GLN A 550 24.65 16.33 -41.71
CA GLN A 550 25.97 15.80 -41.38
C GLN A 550 26.76 15.52 -42.66
N ALA A 551 28.03 15.97 -42.67
CA ALA A 551 28.95 15.75 -43.78
C ALA A 551 29.13 14.24 -44.06
N PRO A 552 29.38 13.81 -45.32
CA PRO A 552 29.48 12.40 -45.76
C PRO A 552 30.67 11.58 -45.21
N GLY A 553 31.18 11.92 -44.02
CA GLY A 553 32.29 11.28 -43.32
C GLY A 553 31.88 10.11 -42.43
N GLY A 554 31.11 9.14 -42.94
CA GLY A 554 30.78 7.90 -42.21
C GLY A 554 30.14 6.86 -43.13
N ARG A 555 30.24 5.56 -42.81
CA ARG A 555 29.64 4.47 -43.61
C ARG A 555 28.16 4.33 -43.28
N HIS A 556 27.37 5.30 -43.70
CA HIS A 556 25.96 5.43 -43.35
C HIS A 556 25.12 5.48 -44.63
N ALA A 557 24.13 4.60 -44.72
CA ALA A 557 23.28 4.43 -45.88
C ALA A 557 21.81 4.41 -45.46
N ASP A 558 21.18 5.58 -45.49
CA ASP A 558 19.79 5.74 -45.11
C ASP A 558 18.86 5.27 -46.22
N LYS A 559 17.71 4.77 -45.81
CA LYS A 559 16.67 4.28 -46.69
C LYS A 559 15.43 5.14 -46.51
N ILE A 560 15.01 5.78 -47.60
CA ILE A 560 13.80 6.59 -47.63
C ILE A 560 12.73 5.86 -48.42
N LYS A 561 11.50 5.90 -47.95
CA LYS A 561 10.31 5.50 -48.69
C LYS A 561 9.36 6.70 -48.76
N ASP A 562 8.46 6.67 -49.75
CA ASP A 562 7.22 7.48 -49.84
C ASP A 562 7.13 8.63 -50.89
N PHE A 563 8.10 8.74 -51.80
CA PHE A 563 8.08 9.73 -52.91
C PHE A 563 6.88 9.66 -53.88
N ALA A 564 5.85 8.84 -53.60
CA ALA A 564 4.64 8.71 -54.40
C ALA A 564 3.47 9.58 -53.90
N ASP A 565 3.44 9.99 -52.63
CA ASP A 565 2.26 10.58 -51.95
C ASP A 565 2.42 12.08 -51.60
N GLY A 566 3.02 12.87 -52.47
CA GLY A 566 3.28 14.29 -52.23
C GLY A 566 4.44 14.81 -53.08
N ALA A 567 4.79 16.08 -52.93
CA ALA A 567 6.04 16.60 -53.50
C ALA A 567 7.12 16.58 -52.40
N ASP A 568 7.71 15.41 -52.18
CA ASP A 568 8.76 15.22 -51.18
C ASP A 568 10.08 15.84 -51.63
N LEU A 569 10.82 16.39 -50.66
CA LEU A 569 12.08 17.07 -50.86
C LEU A 569 13.19 16.39 -50.05
N ILE A 570 14.33 16.20 -50.69
CA ILE A 570 15.58 15.91 -49.98
C ILE A 570 16.30 17.24 -49.77
N VAL A 571 16.47 17.64 -48.52
CA VAL A 571 17.09 18.89 -48.12
C VAL A 571 18.53 18.60 -47.69
N LEU A 572 19.49 19.17 -48.40
CA LEU A 572 20.91 19.07 -48.10
C LEU A 572 21.36 20.37 -47.43
N ASP A 573 21.79 20.33 -46.17
CA ASP A 573 22.29 21.54 -45.50
C ASP A 573 23.66 21.91 -46.07
N ALA A 574 23.71 23.03 -46.80
CA ALA A 574 24.91 23.54 -47.47
C ALA A 574 26.13 23.71 -46.53
N SER A 575 25.91 23.97 -45.24
CA SER A 575 26.99 24.09 -44.24
C SER A 575 27.70 22.75 -43.97
N SER A 576 27.04 21.63 -44.27
CA SER A 576 27.55 20.27 -44.12
C SER A 576 28.37 19.80 -45.32
N PHE A 577 28.38 20.58 -46.42
CA PHE A 577 29.09 20.29 -47.67
C PHE A 577 30.21 21.30 -47.97
N ASP A 578 30.69 22.02 -46.96
CA ASP A 578 31.82 22.95 -47.07
C ASP A 578 33.09 22.22 -47.55
N GLY A 579 33.34 22.30 -48.86
CA GLY A 579 34.35 21.54 -49.58
C GLY A 579 34.02 21.27 -51.06
N LEU A 580 32.75 21.40 -51.46
CA LEU A 580 32.34 21.46 -52.87
C LEU A 580 32.73 22.85 -53.44
N THR A 581 33.97 23.01 -53.88
CA THR A 581 34.39 24.24 -54.54
C THR A 581 33.64 24.43 -55.86
N ALA A 582 33.07 25.62 -56.04
CA ALA A 582 32.35 26.04 -57.23
C ALA A 582 33.27 26.02 -58.48
N GLY A 583 33.35 24.86 -59.13
CA GLY A 583 33.57 24.73 -60.56
C GLY A 583 32.31 24.13 -61.13
N GLU A 584 31.62 24.86 -62.00
CA GLU A 584 30.35 24.51 -62.64
C GLU A 584 30.14 23.00 -62.79
N MET A 585 29.33 22.40 -61.91
CA MET A 585 28.82 21.05 -62.14
C MET A 585 27.80 21.16 -63.27
N THR A 586 28.17 20.70 -64.45
CA THR A 586 27.23 20.52 -65.57
C THR A 586 26.10 19.59 -65.13
N PRO A 587 24.90 19.66 -65.73
CA PRO A 587 23.78 18.76 -65.41
C PRO A 587 24.12 17.25 -65.52
N GLN A 588 25.24 16.90 -66.17
CA GLN A 588 25.76 15.52 -66.23
C GLN A 588 26.59 15.08 -64.99
N GLN A 589 26.94 15.99 -64.08
CA GLN A 589 27.86 15.77 -62.95
C GLN A 589 27.17 15.65 -61.60
N PHE A 590 25.92 16.08 -61.45
CA PHE A 590 25.07 15.76 -60.31
C PHE A 590 24.27 14.50 -60.64
N LYS A 591 24.59 13.38 -59.99
CA LYS A 591 23.80 12.14 -60.06
C LYS A 591 23.47 11.68 -58.65
N LEU A 592 22.25 11.98 -58.21
CA LEU A 592 21.63 11.29 -57.08
C LEU A 592 21.42 9.84 -57.49
N HIS A 593 22.15 8.89 -56.88
CA HIS A 593 21.91 7.48 -57.11
C HIS A 593 20.62 7.07 -56.42
N ILE A 594 19.51 7.16 -57.14
CA ILE A 594 18.23 6.61 -56.72
C ILE A 594 18.23 5.13 -57.09
N ALA A 595 18.47 4.26 -56.11
CA ALA A 595 18.31 2.81 -56.29
C ALA A 595 17.12 2.35 -55.46
N TYR A 596 16.07 1.89 -56.13
CA TYR A 596 14.97 1.18 -55.50
C TYR A 596 15.37 -0.28 -55.26
N ASP A 597 15.26 -0.76 -54.03
CA ASP A 597 15.29 -2.20 -53.79
C ASP A 597 13.96 -2.86 -54.21
N SER A 598 13.88 -4.19 -54.20
CA SER A 598 12.68 -4.94 -54.58
C SER A 598 11.43 -4.63 -53.74
N ASN A 599 11.58 -3.84 -52.68
CA ASN A 599 10.53 -3.42 -51.76
C ASN A 599 10.21 -1.91 -51.87
N GLY A 600 10.81 -1.19 -52.82
CA GLY A 600 10.50 0.21 -53.13
C GLY A 600 11.22 1.26 -52.28
N TRP A 601 12.33 0.91 -51.61
CA TRP A 601 13.11 1.87 -50.82
C TRP A 601 14.16 2.58 -51.66
N LEU A 602 14.22 3.91 -51.58
CA LEU A 602 15.33 4.74 -52.04
C LEU A 602 16.50 4.61 -51.07
N SER A 603 17.67 4.13 -51.51
CA SER A 603 18.88 4.15 -50.68
C SER A 603 19.75 5.37 -50.98
N PHE A 604 20.10 6.14 -49.95
CA PHE A 604 21.08 7.24 -50.02
C PHE A 604 22.41 6.77 -49.43
N ASP A 605 23.43 6.58 -50.29
CA ASP A 605 24.76 6.10 -49.89
C ASP A 605 25.81 7.21 -50.01
N SER A 606 26.30 7.68 -48.86
CA SER A 606 27.31 8.73 -48.74
C SER A 606 28.70 8.35 -49.30
N GLN A 607 29.04 7.06 -49.46
CA GLN A 607 30.35 6.64 -49.97
C GLN A 607 30.49 6.69 -51.49
N LYS A 608 29.40 6.53 -52.25
CA LYS A 608 29.45 6.65 -53.72
C LYS A 608 29.78 8.07 -54.17
N PHE A 609 29.45 9.08 -53.37
CA PHE A 609 29.81 10.48 -53.62
C PHE A 609 31.33 10.71 -53.60
N ALA A 610 32.09 10.01 -52.77
CA ALA A 610 33.55 10.16 -52.69
C ALA A 610 34.34 9.41 -53.78
N LYS A 611 33.70 8.50 -54.54
CA LYS A 611 34.38 7.60 -55.52
C LYS A 611 33.93 7.77 -56.98
N LEU A 612 33.07 8.73 -57.30
CA LEU A 612 32.61 9.00 -58.68
C LEU A 612 33.70 9.73 -59.51
N GLN A 613 34.82 9.06 -59.75
CA GLN A 613 35.69 9.31 -60.89
C GLN A 613 35.60 8.12 -61.84
N SER A 614 34.86 8.31 -62.94
CA SER A 614 34.78 7.46 -64.13
C SER A 614 33.93 6.16 -64.07
N GLY A 615 32.95 6.07 -64.97
CA GLY A 615 32.26 4.82 -65.34
C GLY A 615 30.74 4.90 -65.18
N GLY A 616 30.03 5.12 -66.29
CA GLY A 616 28.57 5.32 -66.29
C GLY A 616 27.73 4.06 -66.05
N ILE A 617 26.52 4.28 -65.53
CA ILE A 617 25.36 3.40 -65.62
C ILE A 617 24.11 4.29 -65.87
N ASP A 618 23.22 3.75 -66.69
CA ASP A 618 21.98 4.29 -67.26
C ASP A 618 20.79 4.09 -66.31
N MET A 619 19.83 5.03 -66.24
CA MET A 619 18.44 4.76 -65.84
C MET A 619 17.49 5.84 -66.40
N ASP A 620 16.48 5.33 -67.09
CA ASP A 620 15.29 6.00 -67.61
C ASP A 620 14.24 6.25 -66.50
N HIS A 621 13.41 7.28 -66.75
CA HIS A 621 12.10 7.62 -66.16
C HIS A 621 11.99 8.52 -64.90
N THR A 622 11.63 9.77 -65.23
CA THR A 622 10.62 10.70 -64.65
C THR A 622 10.88 11.41 -63.31
N ASP A 623 11.32 12.66 -63.48
CA ASP A 623 11.03 13.91 -62.74
C ASP A 623 11.14 13.94 -61.21
N PHE A 624 12.34 14.32 -60.73
CA PHE A 624 12.56 14.89 -59.40
C PHE A 624 13.09 16.31 -59.54
N LEU A 625 12.53 17.27 -58.80
CA LEU A 625 13.11 18.61 -58.66
C LEU A 625 14.04 18.61 -57.45
N VAL A 626 15.34 18.52 -57.72
CA VAL A 626 16.40 18.80 -56.74
C VAL A 626 16.68 20.31 -56.79
N ILE A 627 16.56 21.01 -55.67
CA ILE A 627 17.02 22.41 -55.54
C ILE A 627 18.24 22.43 -54.64
#